data_AF-A0A9D9M0D2-F1
#
_entry.id   AF-A0A9D9M0D2-F1
#
_cell.length_a   1.000
_cell.length_b   1.000
_cell.length_c   1.000
_cell.angle_alpha   90.00
_cell.angle_beta   90.00
_cell.angle_gamma   90.00
#
_symmetry.space_group_name_H-M   'P 1'
#
loop_
_entity.id
_entity.type
_entity.pdbx_description
1 polymer ?
#
loop_
_entity_poly.entity_id
_entity_poly.type
_entity_poly.pdbx_seq_one_letter_code
_entity_poly.pdbx_strand_id
1 'polypeptide(L)'
;MILSNFQYNTIFSVDKNGCYYGGSLRNYLFFLQFAYFVFALFRAVHLLIVEKDKYKRKRYIVVAITSIVPIFLGILLVIFPLVPFYSVGYMFSVFIIYVFNSTSDHAKHLLQVTEESNLKKISDYEIQLSEALANQNAIYFEMLKLQTNGIVGVDMDDNVLFINDAAAKMFGFKDALHFKGNALTLYEKSESAGKVRLLEDIQKMKETGGELSFEMTVSDSDNKKLHLLADILVVTLSNGRKIGISNYTDITPYKRMEKELLYLSETDELTKLCNRRSGEQKTELLLLNGKIGMFCIIDVDRFKSIHDSYGHSVGDKVLIAIADSMRAAFRDRDIIMRLGGDEFSVFAIGIKTEEDVIRCIDRFFSEITKINIPELGKRKITVSAGVVLCSANSGLIFNDYYKAADFALYKSKKTPGNRLEFYKFGEFD
;
A
#
# COMPACT_ATOMS: atom_id res chain seq x y z
N MET A 1 -84.39 -37.34 16.82
CA MET A 1 -85.04 -37.28 15.50
C MET A 1 -85.81 -35.96 15.45
N ILE A 2 -85.52 -35.07 14.49
CA ILE A 2 -86.20 -33.77 14.38
C ILE A 2 -87.29 -33.92 13.31
N LEU A 3 -88.55 -33.78 13.72
CA LEU A 3 -89.70 -33.77 12.81
C LEU A 3 -90.16 -32.31 12.64
N SER A 4 -90.08 -31.80 11.41
CA SER A 4 -90.56 -30.45 11.07
C SER A 4 -91.93 -30.53 10.40
N ASN A 5 -92.94 -29.88 10.98
CA ASN A 5 -94.24 -29.73 10.32
C ASN A 5 -94.35 -28.32 9.72
N PHE A 6 -94.11 -28.20 8.41
CA PHE A 6 -94.11 -26.93 7.69
C PHE A 6 -95.47 -26.24 7.68
N GLN A 7 -96.56 -26.97 7.86
CA GLN A 7 -97.92 -26.41 7.81
C GLN A 7 -98.27 -25.64 9.09
N TYR A 8 -97.62 -25.94 10.22
CA TYR A 8 -97.87 -25.29 11.53
C TYR A 8 -96.65 -24.54 12.09
N ASN A 9 -95.53 -24.54 11.37
CA ASN A 9 -94.32 -23.78 11.71
C ASN A 9 -93.69 -24.16 13.08
N THR A 10 -93.72 -25.45 13.43
CA THR A 10 -93.23 -25.99 14.72
C THR A 10 -92.21 -27.11 14.51
N ILE A 11 -91.13 -27.09 15.29
CA ILE A 11 -90.13 -28.16 15.40
C ILE A 11 -90.36 -28.91 16.70
N PHE A 12 -90.31 -30.23 16.63
CA PHE A 12 -90.27 -31.09 17.81
C PHE A 12 -88.89 -31.74 17.96
N SER A 13 -88.32 -31.65 19.16
CA SER A 13 -87.19 -32.50 19.56
C SER A 13 -87.66 -33.53 20.57
N VAL A 14 -87.09 -34.73 20.49
CA VAL A 14 -87.37 -35.85 21.39
C VAL A 14 -86.08 -36.16 22.14
N ASP A 15 -86.13 -36.08 23.47
CA ASP A 15 -85.00 -36.48 24.29
C ASP A 15 -84.87 -38.01 24.38
N LYS A 16 -83.81 -38.50 25.04
CA LYS A 16 -83.50 -39.93 25.14
C LYS A 16 -84.57 -40.72 25.94
N ASN A 17 -85.46 -40.02 26.65
CA ASN A 17 -86.52 -40.58 27.48
C ASN A 17 -87.89 -40.52 26.77
N GLY A 18 -87.96 -40.04 25.52
CA GLY A 18 -89.19 -39.99 24.74
C GLY A 18 -90.08 -38.78 25.01
N CYS A 19 -89.60 -37.76 25.73
CA CYS A 19 -90.35 -36.53 25.97
C CYS A 19 -90.25 -35.57 24.76
N TYR A 20 -91.40 -35.03 24.34
CA TYR A 20 -91.52 -34.10 23.21
C TYR A 20 -91.38 -32.65 23.68
N TYR A 21 -90.41 -31.92 23.12
CA TYR A 21 -90.29 -30.47 23.31
C TYR A 21 -90.63 -29.77 21.98
N GLY A 22 -91.73 -29.03 21.97
CA GLY A 22 -92.21 -28.29 20.79
C GLY A 22 -91.82 -26.82 20.87
N GLY A 23 -91.20 -26.29 19.80
CA GLY A 23 -90.89 -24.88 19.65
C GLY A 23 -91.13 -24.39 18.23
N SER A 24 -91.39 -23.09 18.06
CA SER A 24 -91.60 -22.51 16.72
C SER A 24 -90.36 -22.67 15.83
N LEU A 25 -90.51 -23.26 14.63
CA LEU A 25 -89.48 -23.38 13.58
C LEU A 25 -88.91 -22.01 13.22
N ARG A 26 -89.76 -20.97 13.29
CA ARG A 26 -89.38 -19.56 13.11
C ARG A 26 -88.35 -19.12 14.13
N ASN A 27 -88.49 -19.50 15.40
CA ASN A 27 -87.53 -19.12 16.44
C ASN A 27 -86.19 -19.84 16.25
N TYR A 28 -86.20 -21.11 15.82
CA TYR A 28 -84.96 -21.87 15.63
C TYR A 28 -84.11 -21.35 14.46
N LEU A 29 -84.75 -21.09 13.30
CA LEU A 29 -84.09 -20.46 12.15
C LEU A 29 -83.63 -19.03 12.46
N PHE A 30 -84.39 -18.31 13.29
CA PHE A 30 -84.01 -16.98 13.79
C PHE A 30 -82.75 -17.05 14.66
N PHE A 31 -82.71 -17.90 15.69
CA PHE A 31 -81.53 -18.04 16.56
C PHE A 31 -80.27 -18.49 15.82
N LEU A 32 -80.42 -19.35 14.79
CA LEU A 32 -79.28 -19.83 14.00
C LEU A 32 -78.58 -18.69 13.23
N GLN A 33 -79.33 -17.73 12.71
CA GLN A 33 -78.79 -16.59 11.97
C GLN A 33 -78.00 -15.63 12.88
N PHE A 34 -78.47 -15.39 14.10
CA PHE A 34 -77.76 -14.52 15.06
C PHE A 34 -76.59 -15.21 15.76
N ALA A 35 -76.65 -16.53 15.95
CA ALA A 35 -75.55 -17.32 16.52
C ALA A 35 -74.25 -17.19 15.70
N TYR A 36 -74.36 -17.07 14.37
CA TYR A 36 -73.21 -16.81 13.50
C TYR A 36 -72.52 -15.49 13.82
N PHE A 37 -73.28 -14.40 14.03
CA PHE A 37 -72.70 -13.09 14.34
C PHE A 37 -72.05 -13.05 15.71
N VAL A 38 -72.63 -13.74 16.70
CA VAL A 38 -72.01 -13.90 18.02
C VAL A 38 -70.67 -14.63 17.87
N PHE A 39 -70.63 -15.73 17.13
CA PHE A 39 -69.40 -16.47 16.87
C PHE A 39 -68.35 -15.65 16.10
N ALA A 40 -68.77 -14.91 15.07
CA ALA A 40 -67.92 -14.03 14.28
C ALA A 40 -67.33 -12.89 15.13
N LEU A 41 -68.11 -12.30 16.04
CA LEU A 41 -67.65 -11.29 16.98
C LEU A 41 -66.57 -11.86 17.92
N PHE A 42 -66.83 -12.99 18.56
CA PHE A 42 -65.86 -13.63 19.45
C PHE A 42 -64.56 -14.00 18.72
N ARG A 43 -64.66 -14.55 17.51
CA ARG A 43 -63.50 -14.89 16.69
C ARG A 43 -62.71 -13.66 16.26
N ALA A 44 -63.38 -12.59 15.85
CA ALA A 44 -62.73 -11.34 15.45
C ALA A 44 -62.01 -10.67 16.61
N VAL A 45 -62.62 -10.64 17.80
CA VAL A 45 -62.00 -10.11 19.03
C VAL A 45 -60.80 -10.95 19.45
N HIS A 46 -60.90 -12.29 19.38
CA HIS A 46 -59.76 -13.17 19.67
C HIS A 46 -58.59 -12.92 18.70
N LEU A 47 -58.87 -12.85 17.40
CA LEU A 47 -57.85 -12.56 16.38
C LEU A 47 -57.24 -11.15 16.53
N LEU A 48 -58.02 -10.17 17.02
CA LEU A 48 -57.53 -8.82 17.34
C LEU A 48 -56.47 -8.76 18.44
N ILE A 49 -56.56 -9.71 19.38
CA ILE A 49 -55.64 -9.84 20.51
C ILE A 49 -54.37 -10.56 20.08
N VAL A 50 -54.49 -11.58 19.23
CA VAL A 50 -53.35 -12.42 18.80
C VAL A 50 -52.55 -11.80 17.65
N GLU A 51 -53.20 -11.10 16.72
CA GLU A 51 -52.56 -10.57 15.51
C GLU A 51 -51.74 -9.30 15.81
N LYS A 52 -50.46 -9.29 15.37
CA LYS A 52 -49.54 -8.14 15.54
C LYS A 52 -49.50 -7.21 14.33
N ASP A 53 -49.92 -7.68 13.16
CA ASP A 53 -49.96 -6.88 11.93
C ASP A 53 -51.07 -5.81 11.99
N LYS A 54 -50.66 -4.53 11.89
CA LYS A 54 -51.55 -3.36 11.97
C LYS A 54 -52.64 -3.35 10.89
N TYR A 55 -52.37 -3.89 9.71
CA TYR A 55 -53.34 -3.96 8.61
C TYR A 55 -54.37 -5.07 8.82
N LYS A 56 -53.94 -6.25 9.27
CA LYS A 56 -54.86 -7.36 9.58
C LYS A 56 -55.75 -7.04 10.77
N ARG A 57 -55.22 -6.37 11.81
CA ARG A 57 -56.01 -5.89 12.95
C ARG A 57 -57.15 -4.95 12.53
N LYS A 58 -56.93 -4.04 11.58
CA LYS A 58 -58.02 -3.17 11.07
C LYS A 58 -59.18 -3.98 10.48
N ARG A 59 -58.90 -5.09 9.78
CA ARG A 59 -59.96 -5.96 9.22
C ARG A 59 -60.81 -6.60 10.32
N TYR A 60 -60.17 -7.10 11.37
CA TYR A 60 -60.87 -7.70 12.51
C TYR A 60 -61.68 -6.68 13.32
N ILE A 61 -61.23 -5.42 13.43
CA ILE A 61 -62.03 -4.33 14.05
C ILE A 61 -63.31 -4.10 13.28
N VAL A 62 -63.21 -4.03 11.94
CA VAL A 62 -64.40 -3.84 11.09
C VAL A 62 -65.37 -5.00 11.28
N VAL A 63 -64.91 -6.26 11.24
CA VAL A 63 -65.77 -7.44 11.45
C VAL A 63 -66.43 -7.44 12.82
N ALA A 64 -65.70 -7.06 13.88
CA ALA A 64 -66.24 -6.96 15.23
C ALA A 64 -67.34 -5.89 15.32
N ILE A 65 -67.08 -4.67 14.84
CA ILE A 65 -68.07 -3.57 14.86
C ILE A 65 -69.31 -3.94 14.04
N THR A 66 -69.13 -4.53 12.87
CA THR A 66 -70.26 -4.95 12.01
C THR A 66 -71.09 -6.09 12.61
N SER A 67 -70.54 -6.86 13.57
CA SER A 67 -71.24 -7.96 14.23
C SER A 67 -72.08 -7.52 15.44
N ILE A 68 -71.80 -6.36 16.04
CA ILE A 68 -72.50 -5.87 17.25
C ILE A 68 -73.94 -5.46 16.94
N VAL A 69 -74.15 -4.71 15.86
CA VAL A 69 -75.48 -4.18 15.50
C VAL A 69 -76.50 -5.30 15.23
N PRO A 70 -76.18 -6.36 14.45
CA PRO A 70 -77.08 -7.50 14.27
C PRO A 70 -77.44 -8.21 15.58
N ILE A 71 -76.47 -8.41 16.47
CA ILE A 71 -76.71 -9.03 17.77
C ILE A 71 -77.69 -8.18 18.59
N PHE A 72 -77.48 -6.86 18.63
CA PHE A 72 -78.36 -5.94 19.34
C PHE A 72 -79.78 -5.92 18.75
N LEU A 73 -79.90 -5.90 17.41
CA LEU A 73 -81.19 -5.93 16.74
C LEU A 73 -81.92 -7.25 16.97
N GLY A 74 -81.20 -8.38 16.96
CA GLY A 74 -81.72 -9.70 17.30
C GLY A 74 -82.29 -9.75 18.72
N ILE A 75 -81.59 -9.16 19.69
CA ILE A 75 -82.07 -9.01 21.07
C ILE A 75 -83.34 -8.14 21.10
N LEU A 76 -83.36 -7.01 20.40
CA LEU A 76 -84.50 -6.09 20.37
C LEU A 76 -85.76 -6.75 19.78
N LEU A 77 -85.58 -7.57 18.74
CA LEU A 77 -86.65 -8.34 18.09
C LEU A 77 -87.25 -9.42 18.99
N VAL A 78 -86.44 -10.03 19.87
CA VAL A 78 -86.94 -10.95 20.91
C VAL A 78 -87.81 -10.20 21.93
N ILE A 79 -87.45 -8.95 22.24
CA ILE A 79 -88.15 -8.12 23.24
C ILE A 79 -89.43 -7.49 22.68
N PHE A 80 -89.48 -7.14 21.39
CA PHE A 80 -90.62 -6.44 20.76
C PHE A 80 -91.18 -7.18 19.51
N PRO A 81 -92.09 -8.16 19.67
CA PRO A 81 -92.50 -9.07 18.60
C PRO A 81 -93.57 -8.53 17.60
N LEU A 82 -94.02 -7.27 17.72
CA LEU A 82 -95.21 -6.74 17.02
C LEU A 82 -94.96 -5.90 15.75
N VAL A 83 -93.74 -5.84 15.22
CA VAL A 83 -93.39 -5.02 14.04
C VAL A 83 -92.92 -5.89 12.85
N PRO A 84 -93.35 -5.64 11.60
CA PRO A 84 -93.02 -6.48 10.44
C PRO A 84 -91.61 -6.16 9.89
N PHE A 85 -90.58 -6.76 10.47
CA PHE A 85 -89.15 -6.48 10.17
C PHE A 85 -88.52 -7.27 9.01
N TYR A 86 -89.29 -8.03 8.22
CA TYR A 86 -88.74 -8.85 7.11
C TYR A 86 -88.06 -8.01 6.01
N SER A 87 -88.52 -6.79 5.75
CA SER A 87 -87.93 -5.86 4.79
C SER A 87 -86.58 -5.28 5.26
N VAL A 88 -86.38 -5.16 6.57
CA VAL A 88 -85.15 -4.63 7.18
C VAL A 88 -84.02 -5.64 7.06
N GLY A 89 -84.29 -6.93 7.24
CA GLY A 89 -83.30 -7.99 7.03
C GLY A 89 -82.79 -8.09 5.58
N TYR A 90 -83.67 -7.88 4.60
CA TYR A 90 -83.31 -7.92 3.18
C TYR A 90 -82.47 -6.71 2.74
N MET A 91 -82.87 -5.49 3.12
CA MET A 91 -82.05 -4.31 2.82
C MET A 91 -80.68 -4.37 3.49
N PHE A 92 -80.60 -4.97 4.68
CA PHE A 92 -79.35 -5.12 5.40
C PHE A 92 -78.40 -6.17 4.80
N SER A 93 -78.94 -7.26 4.24
CA SER A 93 -78.13 -8.26 3.53
C SER A 93 -77.57 -7.73 2.21
N VAL A 94 -78.35 -6.92 1.47
CA VAL A 94 -77.85 -6.20 0.29
C VAL A 94 -76.76 -5.19 0.68
N PHE A 95 -76.95 -4.46 1.79
CA PHE A 95 -75.94 -3.53 2.31
C PHE A 95 -74.65 -4.24 2.73
N ILE A 96 -74.74 -5.42 3.37
CA ILE A 96 -73.57 -6.24 3.72
C ILE A 96 -72.81 -6.69 2.47
N ILE A 97 -73.52 -7.18 1.44
CA ILE A 97 -72.89 -7.61 0.18
C ILE A 97 -72.18 -6.42 -0.48
N TYR A 98 -72.82 -5.24 -0.48
CA TYR A 98 -72.23 -4.01 -1.02
C TYR A 98 -70.97 -3.58 -0.23
N VAL A 99 -71.03 -3.54 1.09
CA VAL A 99 -69.88 -3.16 1.95
C VAL A 99 -68.75 -4.18 1.82
N PHE A 100 -69.06 -5.48 1.77
CA PHE A 100 -68.06 -6.53 1.62
C PHE A 100 -67.36 -6.47 0.25
N ASN A 101 -68.13 -6.28 -0.84
CA ASN A 101 -67.55 -6.12 -2.17
C ASN A 101 -66.72 -4.83 -2.28
N SER A 102 -67.25 -3.70 -1.79
CA SER A 102 -66.54 -2.42 -1.81
C SER A 102 -65.23 -2.46 -1.00
N THR A 103 -65.24 -3.07 0.18
CA THR A 103 -64.02 -3.23 1.01
C THR A 103 -63.01 -4.21 0.41
N SER A 104 -63.47 -5.27 -0.27
CA SER A 104 -62.61 -6.21 -1.00
C SER A 104 -61.91 -5.55 -2.19
N ASP A 105 -62.63 -4.77 -2.99
CA ASP A 105 -62.06 -4.08 -4.15
C ASP A 105 -61.10 -2.96 -3.75
N HIS A 106 -61.43 -2.19 -2.71
CA HIS A 106 -60.51 -1.21 -2.15
C HIS A 106 -59.24 -1.86 -1.58
N ALA A 107 -59.37 -3.01 -0.92
CA ALA A 107 -58.23 -3.73 -0.38
C ALA A 107 -57.31 -4.27 -1.48
N LYS A 108 -57.87 -4.79 -2.58
CA LYS A 108 -57.11 -5.24 -3.75
C LYS A 108 -56.37 -4.08 -4.42
N HIS A 109 -57.07 -2.97 -4.67
CA HIS A 109 -56.47 -1.77 -5.27
C HIS A 109 -55.35 -1.20 -4.40
N LEU A 110 -55.56 -1.10 -3.07
CA LEU A 110 -54.52 -0.63 -2.16
C LEU A 110 -53.29 -1.54 -2.16
N LEU A 111 -53.49 -2.87 -2.14
CA LEU A 111 -52.39 -3.83 -2.22
C LEU A 111 -51.57 -3.64 -3.50
N GLN A 112 -52.25 -3.54 -4.64
CA GLN A 112 -51.61 -3.38 -5.94
C GLN A 112 -50.81 -2.06 -6.02
N VAL A 113 -51.38 -0.94 -5.55
CA VAL A 113 -50.67 0.35 -5.49
C VAL A 113 -49.47 0.30 -4.55
N THR A 114 -49.55 -0.38 -3.39
CA THR A 114 -48.38 -0.57 -2.52
C THR A 114 -47.31 -1.44 -3.14
N GLU A 115 -47.67 -2.50 -3.86
CA GLU A 115 -46.70 -3.36 -4.54
C GLU A 115 -45.98 -2.60 -5.65
N GLU A 116 -46.71 -1.87 -6.49
CA GLU A 116 -46.13 -1.02 -7.55
C GLU A 116 -45.23 0.09 -6.96
N SER A 117 -45.66 0.74 -5.87
CA SER A 117 -44.84 1.76 -5.21
C SER A 117 -43.57 1.19 -4.59
N ASN A 118 -43.62 -0.01 -4.02
CA ASN A 118 -42.45 -0.66 -3.43
C ASN A 118 -41.47 -1.13 -4.50
N LEU A 119 -41.96 -1.72 -5.59
CA LEU A 119 -41.14 -2.12 -6.74
C LEU A 119 -40.42 -0.91 -7.35
N LYS A 120 -41.12 0.21 -7.51
CA LYS A 120 -40.51 1.44 -8.01
C LYS A 120 -39.41 1.97 -7.10
N LYS A 121 -39.63 1.99 -5.78
CA LYS A 121 -38.60 2.39 -4.80
C LYS A 121 -37.36 1.50 -4.83
N ILE A 122 -37.54 0.18 -4.96
CA ILE A 122 -36.41 -0.76 -5.05
C ILE A 122 -35.61 -0.48 -6.33
N SER A 123 -36.28 -0.33 -7.47
CA SER A 123 -35.64 0.00 -8.74
C SER A 123 -34.88 1.33 -8.69
N ASP A 124 -35.49 2.37 -8.12
CA ASP A 124 -34.84 3.69 -7.98
C ASP A 124 -33.60 3.60 -7.08
N TYR A 125 -33.66 2.81 -6.00
CA TYR A 125 -32.53 2.58 -5.10
C TYR A 125 -31.40 1.80 -5.77
N GLU A 126 -31.71 0.77 -6.56
CA GLU A 126 -30.72 0.01 -7.33
C GLU A 126 -29.99 0.89 -8.35
N ILE A 127 -30.71 1.78 -9.04
CA ILE A 127 -30.13 2.73 -9.98
C ILE A 127 -29.20 3.71 -9.24
N GLN A 128 -29.68 4.33 -8.16
CA GLN A 128 -28.87 5.26 -7.37
C GLN A 128 -27.61 4.61 -6.80
N LEU A 129 -27.71 3.37 -6.33
CA LEU A 129 -26.57 2.61 -5.82
C LEU A 129 -25.57 2.28 -6.94
N SER A 130 -26.07 1.91 -8.13
CA SER A 130 -25.23 1.65 -9.31
C SER A 130 -24.48 2.91 -9.76
N GLU A 131 -25.17 4.05 -9.83
CA GLU A 131 -24.56 5.35 -10.16
C GLU A 131 -23.54 5.79 -9.10
N ALA A 132 -23.87 5.65 -7.81
CA ALA A 132 -22.95 5.99 -6.73
C ALA A 132 -21.67 5.14 -6.78
N LEU A 133 -21.81 3.83 -7.03
CA LEU A 133 -20.68 2.91 -7.18
C LEU A 133 -19.84 3.24 -8.43
N ALA A 134 -20.49 3.57 -9.55
CA ALA A 134 -19.80 3.98 -10.77
C ALA A 134 -18.98 5.27 -10.55
N ASN A 135 -19.57 6.27 -9.89
CA ASN A 135 -18.89 7.51 -9.52
C ASN A 135 -17.72 7.26 -8.56
N GLN A 136 -17.93 6.43 -7.54
CA GLN A 136 -16.88 6.06 -6.59
C GLN A 136 -15.71 5.36 -7.29
N ASN A 137 -15.99 4.41 -8.18
CA ASN A 137 -14.96 3.72 -8.97
C ASN A 137 -14.20 4.70 -9.88
N ALA A 138 -14.90 5.62 -10.56
CA ALA A 138 -14.26 6.63 -11.41
C ALA A 138 -13.29 7.50 -10.61
N ILE A 139 -13.69 7.94 -9.41
CA ILE A 139 -12.82 8.73 -8.51
C ILE A 139 -11.58 7.91 -8.12
N TYR A 140 -11.73 6.64 -7.75
CA TYR A 140 -10.58 5.79 -7.40
C TYR A 140 -9.62 5.58 -8.57
N PHE A 141 -10.15 5.37 -9.79
CA PHE A 141 -9.31 5.25 -10.98
C PHE A 141 -8.51 6.52 -11.26
N GLU A 142 -9.12 7.70 -11.15
CA GLU A 142 -8.40 8.97 -11.34
C GLU A 142 -7.37 9.21 -10.22
N MET A 143 -7.67 8.85 -8.97
CA MET A 143 -6.69 8.88 -7.88
C MET A 143 -5.48 7.99 -8.17
N LEU A 144 -5.69 6.77 -8.65
CA LEU A 144 -4.61 5.83 -8.99
C LEU A 144 -3.72 6.35 -10.14
N LYS A 145 -4.29 7.08 -11.10
CA LYS A 145 -3.53 7.69 -12.21
C LYS A 145 -2.64 8.85 -11.77
N LEU A 146 -3.08 9.63 -10.78
CA LEU A 146 -2.30 10.76 -10.24
C LEU A 146 -1.11 10.32 -9.39
N GLN A 147 -1.11 9.08 -8.90
CA GLN A 147 -0.03 8.58 -8.07
C GLN A 147 1.25 8.34 -8.87
N THR A 148 2.37 8.75 -8.28
CA THR A 148 3.71 8.54 -8.84
C THR A 148 4.25 7.15 -8.57
N ASN A 149 3.77 6.50 -7.50
CA ASN A 149 4.14 5.13 -7.18
C ASN A 149 3.40 4.14 -8.09
N GLY A 150 4.07 3.05 -8.43
CA GLY A 150 3.45 1.96 -9.14
C GLY A 150 2.53 1.16 -8.23
N ILE A 151 1.27 1.01 -8.58
CA ILE A 151 0.35 0.14 -7.85
C ILE A 151 -0.13 -0.99 -8.76
N VAL A 152 -0.08 -2.21 -8.23
CA VAL A 152 -0.57 -3.42 -8.87
C VAL A 152 -1.44 -4.19 -7.88
N GLY A 153 -2.67 -4.53 -8.28
CA GLY A 153 -3.52 -5.46 -7.55
C GLY A 153 -3.63 -6.78 -8.29
N VAL A 154 -3.53 -7.89 -7.57
CA VAL A 154 -3.59 -9.25 -8.10
C VAL A 154 -4.57 -10.11 -7.30
N ASP A 155 -5.10 -11.15 -7.93
CA ASP A 155 -5.72 -12.24 -7.19
C ASP A 155 -4.67 -13.23 -6.65
N MET A 156 -5.14 -14.29 -5.99
CA MET A 156 -4.24 -15.27 -5.36
C MET A 156 -3.51 -16.15 -6.39
N ASP A 157 -3.98 -16.17 -7.64
CA ASP A 157 -3.38 -16.86 -8.79
C ASP A 157 -2.43 -15.93 -9.59
N ASP A 158 -2.10 -14.75 -9.03
CA ASP A 158 -1.27 -13.70 -9.63
C ASP A 158 -1.84 -13.04 -10.89
N ASN A 159 -3.12 -13.22 -11.18
CA ASN A 159 -3.76 -12.48 -12.27
C ASN A 159 -3.93 -11.02 -11.85
N VAL A 160 -3.42 -10.10 -12.67
CA VAL A 160 -3.54 -8.67 -12.39
C VAL A 160 -5.00 -8.24 -12.54
N LEU A 161 -5.57 -7.79 -11.42
CA LEU A 161 -6.90 -7.20 -11.32
C LEU A 161 -6.88 -5.73 -11.74
N PHE A 162 -5.82 -5.01 -11.36
CA PHE A 162 -5.59 -3.64 -11.78
C PHE A 162 -4.11 -3.28 -11.72
N ILE A 163 -3.70 -2.33 -12.56
CA ILE A 163 -2.36 -1.74 -12.60
C ILE A 163 -2.51 -0.27 -12.97
N ASN A 164 -1.75 0.62 -12.33
CA ASN A 164 -1.72 2.03 -12.72
C ASN A 164 -0.60 2.32 -13.74
N ASP A 165 -0.66 3.50 -14.38
CA ASP A 165 0.29 3.89 -15.42
C ASP A 165 1.72 4.03 -14.90
N ALA A 166 1.90 4.40 -13.63
CA ALA A 166 3.21 4.48 -13.00
C ALA A 166 3.89 3.11 -12.92
N ALA A 167 3.17 2.07 -12.45
CA ALA A 167 3.68 0.70 -12.41
C ALA A 167 4.00 0.22 -13.82
N ALA A 168 3.07 0.41 -14.77
CA ALA A 168 3.29 0.01 -16.16
C ALA A 168 4.61 0.58 -16.71
N LYS A 169 4.86 1.89 -16.54
CA LYS A 169 6.09 2.54 -16.98
C LYS A 169 7.34 2.03 -16.26
N MET A 170 7.29 1.85 -14.94
CA MET A 170 8.42 1.32 -14.15
C MET A 170 8.87 -0.07 -14.64
N PHE A 171 7.93 -0.91 -15.07
CA PHE A 171 8.22 -2.24 -15.61
C PHE A 171 8.35 -2.26 -17.14
N GLY A 172 8.49 -1.09 -17.77
CA GLY A 172 8.78 -0.93 -19.20
C GLY A 172 7.61 -1.17 -20.15
N PHE A 173 6.39 -0.98 -19.69
CA PHE A 173 5.19 -0.93 -20.51
C PHE A 173 4.79 0.53 -20.77
N LYS A 174 4.08 0.78 -21.88
CA LYS A 174 3.69 2.14 -22.28
C LYS A 174 2.69 2.78 -21.31
N ASP A 175 1.69 2.02 -20.89
CA ASP A 175 0.62 2.40 -19.97
C ASP A 175 -0.07 1.13 -19.42
N ALA A 176 -1.02 1.31 -18.50
CA ALA A 176 -1.76 0.23 -17.88
C ALA A 176 -2.58 -0.62 -18.86
N LEU A 177 -3.12 -0.04 -19.94
CA LEU A 177 -3.94 -0.78 -20.92
C LEU A 177 -3.11 -1.80 -21.72
N HIS A 178 -1.82 -1.54 -21.90
CA HIS A 178 -0.92 -2.43 -22.62
C HIS A 178 -0.40 -3.59 -21.78
N PHE A 179 -0.72 -3.62 -20.48
CA PHE A 179 -0.42 -4.75 -19.62
C PHE A 179 -1.60 -5.73 -19.59
N LYS A 180 -1.41 -6.90 -20.20
CA LYS A 180 -2.29 -8.06 -20.02
C LYS A 180 -1.41 -9.24 -19.63
N GLY A 181 -1.46 -9.63 -18.36
CA GLY A 181 -0.60 -10.71 -17.90
C GLY A 181 -0.71 -11.02 -16.42
N ASN A 182 0.06 -12.01 -16.03
CA ASN A 182 0.28 -12.44 -14.66
C ASN A 182 1.37 -11.58 -14.03
N ALA A 183 1.25 -11.23 -12.75
CA ALA A 183 2.24 -10.42 -12.03
C ALA A 183 3.63 -11.08 -11.96
N LEU A 184 3.75 -12.39 -12.15
CA LEU A 184 5.04 -13.06 -12.34
C LEU A 184 5.89 -12.41 -13.43
N THR A 185 5.28 -11.90 -14.50
CA THR A 185 6.02 -11.23 -15.58
C THR A 185 6.74 -9.96 -15.13
N LEU A 186 6.23 -9.28 -14.10
CA LEU A 186 6.87 -8.11 -13.49
C LEU A 186 8.09 -8.54 -12.68
N TYR A 187 7.96 -9.63 -11.92
CA TYR A 187 9.05 -10.22 -11.16
C TYR A 187 10.11 -10.84 -12.07
N GLU A 188 9.75 -11.44 -13.21
CA GLU A 188 10.69 -11.98 -14.19
C GLU A 188 11.65 -10.91 -14.71
N LYS A 189 11.16 -9.68 -14.93
CA LYS A 189 11.99 -8.53 -15.32
C LYS A 189 12.93 -8.01 -14.22
N SER A 190 12.81 -8.51 -12.99
CA SER A 190 13.67 -8.08 -11.89
C SER A 190 15.02 -8.81 -11.86
N GLU A 191 16.09 -8.03 -11.69
CA GLU A 191 17.45 -8.48 -11.41
C GLU A 191 17.64 -8.55 -9.88
N SER A 192 16.94 -9.46 -9.19
CA SER A 192 17.14 -9.66 -7.74
C SER A 192 17.96 -10.92 -7.45
N ALA A 193 19.06 -10.77 -6.70
CA ALA A 193 19.74 -11.89 -6.05
C ALA A 193 18.78 -12.52 -5.01
N GLY A 194 18.58 -13.84 -5.05
CA GLY A 194 17.65 -14.51 -4.13
C GLY A 194 16.18 -14.60 -4.58
N LYS A 195 15.92 -14.45 -5.89
CA LYS A 195 14.59 -14.53 -6.51
C LYS A 195 13.75 -15.73 -6.06
N VAL A 196 14.37 -16.89 -5.85
CA VAL A 196 13.68 -18.11 -5.38
C VAL A 196 13.11 -17.93 -3.98
N ARG A 197 13.93 -17.46 -3.03
CA ARG A 197 13.51 -17.22 -1.63
C ARG A 197 12.43 -16.16 -1.55
N LEU A 198 12.53 -15.11 -2.36
CA LEU A 198 11.52 -14.06 -2.43
C LEU A 198 10.16 -14.61 -2.90
N LEU A 199 10.15 -15.47 -3.92
CA LEU A 199 8.92 -16.11 -4.40
C LEU A 199 8.31 -17.04 -3.33
N GLU A 200 9.15 -17.75 -2.55
CA GLU A 200 8.70 -18.54 -1.40
C GLU A 200 8.07 -17.67 -0.31
N ASP A 201 8.68 -16.54 0.02
CA ASP A 201 8.15 -15.60 1.02
C ASP A 201 6.81 -14.99 0.58
N ILE A 202 6.68 -14.63 -0.70
CA ILE A 202 5.41 -14.17 -1.30
C ILE A 202 4.34 -15.28 -1.23
N GLN A 203 4.69 -16.51 -1.59
CA GLN A 203 3.77 -17.65 -1.58
C GLN A 203 3.26 -17.94 -0.16
N LYS A 204 4.15 -17.92 0.83
CA LYS A 204 3.79 -18.10 2.23
C LYS A 204 2.88 -16.98 2.73
N MET A 205 3.18 -15.74 2.35
CA MET A 205 2.38 -14.56 2.72
C MET A 205 0.97 -14.60 2.11
N LYS A 206 0.79 -15.16 0.90
CA LYS A 206 -0.53 -15.43 0.33
C LYS A 206 -1.38 -16.38 1.20
N GLU A 207 -0.76 -17.41 1.76
CA GLU A 207 -1.44 -18.39 2.60
C GLU A 207 -1.81 -17.82 3.98
N THR A 208 -0.82 -17.25 4.67
CA THR A 208 -0.96 -16.78 6.06
C THR A 208 -1.57 -15.39 6.17
N GLY A 209 -1.58 -14.61 5.07
CA GLY A 209 -1.74 -13.16 5.12
C GLY A 209 -0.47 -12.48 5.64
N GLY A 210 -0.39 -11.16 5.46
CA GLY A 210 0.70 -10.33 5.98
C GLY A 210 1.14 -9.23 5.02
N GLU A 211 2.24 -8.59 5.40
CA GLU A 211 2.96 -7.60 4.59
C GLU A 211 4.40 -8.07 4.34
N LEU A 212 4.95 -7.69 3.19
CA LEU A 212 6.33 -7.97 2.81
C LEU A 212 6.92 -6.75 2.12
N SER A 213 8.11 -6.32 2.53
CA SER A 213 8.83 -5.21 1.91
C SER A 213 10.23 -5.66 1.49
N PHE A 214 10.62 -5.33 0.26
CA PHE A 214 11.94 -5.69 -0.28
C PHE A 214 12.37 -4.77 -1.42
N GLU A 215 13.68 -4.67 -1.62
CA GLU A 215 14.25 -3.94 -2.75
C GLU A 215 14.42 -4.84 -3.98
N MET A 216 14.19 -4.27 -5.15
CA MET A 216 14.42 -4.93 -6.43
C MET A 216 15.02 -3.96 -7.45
N THR A 217 15.73 -4.50 -8.44
CA THR A 217 16.21 -3.72 -9.59
C THR A 217 15.50 -4.18 -10.84
N VAL A 218 14.97 -3.25 -11.62
CA VAL A 218 14.27 -3.52 -12.88
C VAL A 218 14.83 -2.63 -13.98
N SER A 219 14.53 -2.98 -15.23
CA SER A 219 14.80 -2.10 -16.37
C SER A 219 13.48 -1.58 -16.93
N ASP A 220 13.40 -0.27 -17.15
CA ASP A 220 12.24 0.37 -17.79
C ASP A 220 12.23 0.12 -19.32
N SER A 221 11.33 0.81 -20.04
CA SER A 221 11.15 0.64 -21.49
C SER A 221 12.37 1.08 -22.30
N ASP A 222 13.20 1.96 -21.73
CA ASP A 222 14.39 2.52 -22.37
C ASP A 222 15.66 1.79 -21.92
N ASN A 223 15.52 0.61 -21.30
CA ASN A 223 16.61 -0.16 -20.67
C ASN A 223 17.37 0.60 -19.57
N LYS A 224 16.75 1.62 -18.98
CA LYS A 224 17.34 2.33 -17.84
C LYS A 224 17.07 1.51 -16.58
N LYS A 225 18.13 1.29 -15.80
CA LYS A 225 18.03 0.59 -14.50
C LYS A 225 17.34 1.47 -13.47
N LEU A 226 16.31 0.92 -12.85
CA LEU A 226 15.57 1.49 -11.72
C LEU A 226 15.73 0.60 -10.50
N HIS A 227 15.92 1.23 -9.34
CA HIS A 227 15.84 0.59 -8.04
C HIS A 227 14.47 0.88 -7.44
N LEU A 228 13.71 -0.17 -7.15
CA LEU A 228 12.37 -0.07 -6.60
C LEU A 228 12.33 -0.67 -5.20
N LEU A 229 11.58 -0.02 -4.30
CA LEU A 229 11.10 -0.62 -3.07
C LEU A 229 9.69 -1.17 -3.32
N ALA A 230 9.51 -2.48 -3.12
CA ALA A 230 8.25 -3.17 -3.31
C ALA A 230 7.63 -3.50 -1.95
N ASP A 231 6.46 -2.93 -1.66
CA ASP A 231 5.65 -3.24 -0.48
C ASP A 231 4.41 -4.03 -0.92
N ILE A 232 4.26 -5.25 -0.44
CA ILE A 232 3.17 -6.14 -0.81
C ILE A 232 2.31 -6.44 0.42
N LEU A 233 1.00 -6.27 0.28
CA LEU A 233 0.00 -6.54 1.30
C LEU A 233 -1.08 -7.48 0.76
N VAL A 234 -1.45 -8.50 1.52
CA VAL A 234 -2.64 -9.32 1.21
C VAL A 234 -3.84 -8.87 2.05
N VAL A 235 -4.94 -8.56 1.37
CA VAL A 235 -6.18 -8.04 1.96
C VAL A 235 -7.32 -9.02 1.70
N THR A 236 -8.19 -9.22 2.70
CA THR A 236 -9.45 -9.96 2.53
C THR A 236 -10.59 -8.98 2.30
N LEU A 237 -11.26 -9.09 1.16
CA LEU A 237 -12.43 -8.29 0.81
C LEU A 237 -13.66 -8.70 1.63
N SER A 238 -14.69 -7.85 1.64
CA SER A 238 -15.94 -8.08 2.38
C SER A 238 -16.68 -9.36 1.99
N ASN A 239 -16.47 -9.86 0.77
CA ASN A 239 -17.02 -11.11 0.27
C ASN A 239 -16.16 -12.35 0.62
N GLY A 240 -15.09 -12.18 1.40
CA GLY A 240 -14.17 -13.24 1.79
C GLY A 240 -13.07 -13.56 0.77
N ARG A 241 -13.06 -12.93 -0.41
CA ARG A 241 -11.99 -13.11 -1.41
C ARG A 241 -10.72 -12.40 -0.94
N LYS A 242 -9.57 -13.09 -1.02
CA LYS A 242 -8.26 -12.48 -0.80
C LYS A 242 -7.69 -11.89 -2.10
N ILE A 243 -7.01 -10.75 -1.98
CA ILE A 243 -6.27 -10.09 -3.07
C ILE A 243 -4.91 -9.63 -2.56
N GLY A 244 -3.92 -9.57 -3.43
CA GLY A 244 -2.62 -8.95 -3.16
C GLY A 244 -2.57 -7.54 -3.74
N ILE A 245 -2.04 -6.57 -3.00
CA ILE A 245 -1.77 -5.21 -3.45
C ILE A 245 -0.29 -4.95 -3.29
N SER A 246 0.37 -4.55 -4.36
CA SER A 246 1.79 -4.19 -4.40
C SER A 246 1.94 -2.72 -4.71
N ASN A 247 2.74 -2.02 -3.89
CA ASN A 247 3.20 -0.65 -4.11
C ASN A 247 4.69 -0.67 -4.47
N TYR A 248 5.05 0.01 -5.54
CA TYR A 248 6.41 0.12 -6.06
C TYR A 248 6.84 1.58 -6.02
N THR A 249 7.85 1.87 -5.21
CA THR A 249 8.41 3.22 -5.06
C THR A 249 9.77 3.29 -5.75
N ASP A 250 9.98 4.24 -6.66
CA ASP A 250 11.29 4.47 -7.28
C ASP A 250 12.26 5.12 -6.28
N ILE A 251 13.20 4.32 -5.77
CA ILE A 251 14.25 4.75 -4.85
C ILE A 251 15.57 5.03 -5.57
N THR A 252 15.60 5.01 -6.91
CA THR A 252 16.79 5.35 -7.71
C THR A 252 17.32 6.75 -7.40
N PRO A 253 16.49 7.81 -7.30
CA PRO A 253 16.98 9.14 -6.94
C PRO A 253 17.60 9.17 -5.55
N TYR A 254 17.02 8.45 -4.59
CA TYR A 254 17.53 8.34 -3.23
C TYR A 254 18.91 7.65 -3.21
N LYS A 255 19.07 6.51 -3.88
CA LYS A 255 20.36 5.81 -3.97
C LYS A 255 21.43 6.63 -4.68
N ARG A 256 21.06 7.43 -5.69
CA ARG A 256 21.99 8.35 -6.36
C ARG A 256 22.44 9.45 -5.42
N MET A 257 21.51 10.07 -4.71
CA MET A 257 21.79 11.10 -3.72
C MET A 257 22.68 10.56 -2.60
N GLU A 258 22.37 9.38 -2.07
CA GLU A 258 23.19 8.70 -1.04
C GLU A 258 24.63 8.48 -1.53
N LYS A 259 24.79 7.96 -2.75
CA LYS A 259 26.12 7.76 -3.36
C LYS A 259 26.86 9.08 -3.58
N GLU A 260 26.16 10.13 -4.00
CA GLU A 260 26.72 11.46 -4.20
C GLU A 260 27.16 12.09 -2.87
N LEU A 261 26.33 11.99 -1.83
CA LEU A 261 26.66 12.44 -0.47
C LEU A 261 27.86 11.70 0.09
N LEU A 262 27.93 10.38 -0.11
CA LEU A 262 29.09 9.58 0.28
C LEU A 262 30.35 10.04 -0.47
N TYR A 263 30.25 10.25 -1.78
CA TYR A 263 31.36 10.75 -2.60
C TYR A 263 31.84 12.13 -2.12
N LEU A 264 30.93 13.05 -1.86
CA LEU A 264 31.26 14.39 -1.34
C LEU A 264 31.88 14.31 0.06
N SER A 265 31.39 13.41 0.92
CA SER A 265 31.94 13.20 2.25
C SER A 265 33.30 12.49 2.25
N GLU A 266 33.61 11.71 1.21
CA GLU A 266 34.85 10.92 1.12
C GLU A 266 35.95 11.59 0.28
N THR A 267 35.63 12.60 -0.51
CA THR A 267 36.62 13.23 -1.41
C THR A 267 36.97 14.65 -1.01
N ASP A 268 38.17 15.09 -1.42
CA ASP A 268 38.58 16.49 -1.34
C ASP A 268 37.93 17.27 -2.49
N GLU A 269 37.26 18.38 -2.18
CA GLU A 269 36.44 19.09 -3.14
C GLU A 269 37.23 19.64 -4.33
N LEU A 270 38.47 20.07 -4.10
CA LEU A 270 39.33 20.69 -5.11
C LEU A 270 39.96 19.63 -6.01
N THR A 271 40.59 18.63 -5.41
CA THR A 271 41.43 17.66 -6.14
C THR A 271 40.66 16.42 -6.55
N LYS A 272 39.48 16.15 -5.97
CA LYS A 272 38.67 14.92 -6.14
C LYS A 272 39.42 13.62 -5.78
N LEU A 273 40.50 13.72 -5.02
CA LEU A 273 41.15 12.56 -4.37
C LEU A 273 40.36 12.19 -3.11
N CYS A 274 40.72 11.08 -2.45
CA CYS A 274 40.22 10.85 -1.10
C CYS A 274 40.59 12.05 -0.22
N ASN A 275 39.67 12.50 0.64
CA ASN A 275 40.06 13.40 1.71
C ASN A 275 40.83 12.63 2.80
N ARG A 276 41.46 13.35 3.72
CA ARG A 276 42.25 12.76 4.81
C ARG A 276 41.50 11.65 5.55
N ARG A 277 40.26 11.92 5.97
CA ARG A 277 39.46 10.99 6.77
C ARG A 277 39.20 9.67 6.03
N SER A 278 38.74 9.74 4.78
CA SER A 278 38.40 8.54 4.02
C SER A 278 39.66 7.76 3.59
N GLY A 279 40.74 8.46 3.24
CA GLY A 279 42.01 7.85 2.86
C GLY A 279 42.67 7.12 4.02
N GLU A 280 42.66 7.71 5.22
CA GLU A 280 43.13 7.09 6.47
C GLU A 280 42.35 5.81 6.77
N GLN A 281 41.01 5.88 6.78
CA GLN A 281 40.15 4.72 7.04
C GLN A 281 40.38 3.59 6.02
N LYS A 282 40.46 3.92 4.71
CA LYS A 282 40.73 2.93 3.66
C LYS A 282 42.10 2.30 3.82
N THR A 283 43.12 3.09 4.20
CA THR A 283 44.48 2.58 4.44
C THR A 283 44.52 1.66 5.66
N GLU A 284 43.88 2.06 6.77
CA GLU A 284 43.79 1.26 7.98
C GLU A 284 43.10 -0.09 7.72
N LEU A 285 41.99 -0.09 6.98
CA LEU A 285 41.31 -1.32 6.57
C LEU A 285 42.21 -2.24 5.73
N LEU A 286 43.04 -1.70 4.84
CA LEU A 286 43.97 -2.49 4.05
C LEU A 286 45.08 -3.09 4.92
N LEU A 287 45.63 -2.31 5.85
CA LEU A 287 46.65 -2.77 6.80
C LEU A 287 46.11 -3.88 7.72
N LEU A 288 44.90 -3.71 8.26
CA LEU A 288 44.20 -4.72 9.08
C LEU A 288 43.94 -6.01 8.30
N ASN A 289 43.66 -5.92 7.00
CA ASN A 289 43.50 -7.06 6.11
C ASN A 289 44.85 -7.67 5.64
N GLY A 290 45.96 -7.31 6.29
CA GLY A 290 47.29 -7.85 6.04
C GLY A 290 47.87 -7.44 4.67
N LYS A 291 47.39 -6.35 4.07
CA LYS A 291 47.97 -5.84 2.82
C LYS A 291 49.30 -5.16 3.11
N ILE A 292 50.30 -5.53 2.33
CA ILE A 292 51.63 -4.90 2.34
C ILE A 292 51.72 -3.86 1.25
N GLY A 293 52.59 -2.86 1.43
CA GLY A 293 52.74 -1.77 0.48
C GLY A 293 53.75 -0.73 0.93
N MET A 294 53.66 0.46 0.35
CA MET A 294 54.35 1.65 0.85
C MET A 294 53.33 2.70 1.26
N PHE A 295 53.62 3.42 2.35
CA PHE A 295 52.94 4.66 2.69
C PHE A 295 53.88 5.83 2.41
N CYS A 296 53.39 6.84 1.70
CA CYS A 296 54.16 7.99 1.27
C CYS A 296 53.40 9.27 1.58
N ILE A 297 54.07 10.26 2.15
CA ILE A 297 53.59 11.64 2.25
C ILE A 297 54.38 12.49 1.26
N ILE A 298 53.66 13.33 0.52
CA ILE A 298 54.16 14.19 -0.53
C ILE A 298 53.75 15.63 -0.22
N ASP A 299 54.67 16.56 -0.39
CA ASP A 299 54.42 17.99 -0.18
C ASP A 299 54.90 18.80 -1.38
N VAL A 300 54.13 19.82 -1.76
CA VAL A 300 54.48 20.69 -2.88
C VAL A 300 55.49 21.75 -2.45
N ASP A 301 56.71 21.67 -3.00
CA ASP A 301 57.79 22.56 -2.60
C ASP A 301 57.45 24.04 -2.85
N ARG A 302 57.58 24.86 -1.81
CA ARG A 302 57.38 26.32 -1.86
C ARG A 302 55.98 26.70 -2.37
N PHE A 303 54.95 25.90 -2.07
CA PHE A 303 53.58 26.18 -2.50
C PHE A 303 53.09 27.56 -2.04
N LYS A 304 53.37 27.95 -0.79
CA LYS A 304 53.06 29.30 -0.29
C LYS A 304 53.63 30.41 -1.17
N SER A 305 54.82 30.25 -1.72
CA SER A 305 55.40 31.24 -2.64
C SER A 305 54.69 31.26 -4.00
N ILE A 306 54.16 30.14 -4.49
CA ILE A 306 53.31 30.13 -5.68
C ILE A 306 52.05 30.93 -5.40
N HIS A 307 51.43 30.61 -4.27
CA HIS A 307 50.21 31.23 -3.80
C HIS A 307 50.35 32.76 -3.67
N ASP A 308 51.40 33.22 -3.00
CA ASP A 308 51.66 34.65 -2.76
C ASP A 308 52.04 35.41 -4.05
N SER A 309 52.65 34.73 -5.04
CA SER A 309 53.14 35.38 -6.28
C SER A 309 52.12 35.34 -7.43
N TYR A 310 51.27 34.31 -7.49
CA TYR A 310 50.38 34.04 -8.63
C TYR A 310 48.90 33.94 -8.23
N GLY A 311 48.59 34.00 -6.92
CA GLY A 311 47.24 33.97 -6.37
C GLY A 311 46.67 32.56 -6.13
N HIS A 312 45.58 32.53 -5.35
CA HIS A 312 44.84 31.31 -4.97
C HIS A 312 44.46 30.45 -6.17
N SER A 313 43.93 31.06 -7.22
CA SER A 313 43.45 30.34 -8.41
C SER A 313 44.55 29.58 -9.16
N VAL A 314 45.78 30.11 -9.18
CA VAL A 314 46.94 29.40 -9.77
C VAL A 314 47.45 28.31 -8.81
N GLY A 315 47.42 28.56 -7.50
CA GLY A 315 47.69 27.53 -6.50
C GLY A 315 46.75 26.34 -6.63
N ASP A 316 45.46 26.58 -6.81
CA ASP A 316 44.44 25.54 -7.02
C ASP A 316 44.72 24.71 -8.27
N LYS A 317 45.11 25.36 -9.38
CA LYS A 317 45.53 24.65 -10.60
C LYS A 317 46.75 23.75 -10.38
N VAL A 318 47.72 24.19 -9.56
CA VAL A 318 48.86 23.37 -9.18
C VAL A 318 48.39 22.13 -8.43
N LEU A 319 47.55 22.29 -7.40
CA LEU A 319 47.05 21.16 -6.62
C LEU A 319 46.26 20.15 -7.45
N ILE A 320 45.42 20.63 -8.39
CA ILE A 320 44.71 19.77 -9.35
C ILE A 320 45.70 19.02 -10.24
N ALA A 321 46.72 19.68 -10.78
CA ALA A 321 47.71 19.03 -11.64
C ALA A 321 48.58 18.00 -10.90
N ILE A 322 48.90 18.23 -9.63
CA ILE A 322 49.54 17.23 -8.77
C ILE A 322 48.63 16.00 -8.61
N ALA A 323 47.34 16.22 -8.31
CA ALA A 323 46.38 15.14 -8.14
C ALA A 323 46.20 14.31 -9.42
N ASP A 324 46.15 14.95 -10.59
CA ASP A 324 46.10 14.25 -11.88
C ASP A 324 47.38 13.45 -12.15
N SER A 325 48.54 14.00 -11.79
CA SER A 325 49.82 13.30 -11.89
C SER A 325 49.87 12.08 -10.97
N MET A 326 49.28 12.16 -9.77
CA MET A 326 49.13 11.00 -8.87
C MET A 326 48.22 9.94 -9.50
N ARG A 327 47.06 10.32 -10.06
CA ARG A 327 46.17 9.37 -10.75
C ARG A 327 46.84 8.66 -11.92
N ALA A 328 47.66 9.37 -12.68
CA ALA A 328 48.39 8.79 -13.81
C ALA A 328 49.52 7.85 -13.36
N ALA A 329 50.14 8.12 -12.20
CA ALA A 329 51.28 7.37 -11.70
C ALA A 329 50.89 6.16 -10.84
N PHE A 330 49.80 6.22 -10.07
CA PHE A 330 49.36 5.15 -9.16
C PHE A 330 48.21 4.34 -9.75
N ARG A 331 47.97 3.12 -9.23
CA ARG A 331 46.95 2.20 -9.76
C ARG A 331 45.60 2.49 -9.12
N ASP A 332 44.49 2.10 -9.76
CA ASP A 332 43.12 2.28 -9.24
C ASP A 332 42.87 1.67 -7.85
N ARG A 333 43.66 0.65 -7.49
CA ARG A 333 43.58 -0.01 -6.17
C ARG A 333 44.39 0.69 -5.08
N ASP A 334 45.28 1.60 -5.45
CA ASP A 334 46.11 2.34 -4.51
C ASP A 334 45.27 3.47 -3.90
N ILE A 335 45.52 3.79 -2.64
CA ILE A 335 44.77 4.85 -1.95
C ILE A 335 45.55 6.15 -2.07
N ILE A 336 45.07 7.06 -2.91
CA ILE A 336 45.61 8.43 -3.05
C ILE A 336 44.69 9.41 -2.33
N MET A 337 45.26 10.28 -1.49
CA MET A 337 44.49 11.24 -0.70
C MET A 337 45.19 12.59 -0.58
N ARG A 338 44.41 13.64 -0.35
CA ARG A 338 44.93 14.95 0.07
C ARG A 338 44.76 15.08 1.59
N LEU A 339 45.87 15.33 2.28
CA LEU A 339 45.88 15.48 3.74
C LEU A 339 45.37 16.86 4.18
N GLY A 340 45.57 17.87 3.34
CA GLY A 340 45.18 19.26 3.55
C GLY A 340 46.24 20.21 3.02
N GLY A 341 45.87 21.45 2.68
CA GLY A 341 46.82 22.42 2.14
C GLY A 341 47.52 21.91 0.87
N ASP A 342 48.85 21.83 0.93
CA ASP A 342 49.76 21.34 -0.11
C ASP A 342 50.27 19.90 0.12
N GLU A 343 49.71 19.19 1.10
CA GLU A 343 50.11 17.84 1.47
C GLU A 343 49.19 16.77 0.86
N PHE A 344 49.82 15.75 0.29
CA PHE A 344 49.21 14.58 -0.32
C PHE A 344 49.80 13.32 0.32
N SER A 345 49.09 12.21 0.20
CA SER A 345 49.67 10.92 0.55
C SER A 345 49.14 9.80 -0.34
N VAL A 346 49.90 8.71 -0.36
CA VAL A 346 49.54 7.49 -1.08
C VAL A 346 49.89 6.26 -0.28
N PHE A 347 48.95 5.31 -0.24
CA PHE A 347 49.22 3.92 0.11
C PHE A 347 49.19 3.05 -1.14
N ALA A 348 50.36 2.64 -1.63
CA ALA A 348 50.47 1.84 -2.85
C ALA A 348 50.61 0.35 -2.51
N ILE A 349 49.68 -0.46 -3.01
CA ILE A 349 49.51 -1.86 -2.61
C ILE A 349 50.47 -2.77 -3.38
N GLY A 350 51.21 -3.58 -2.62
CA GLY A 350 52.10 -4.62 -3.14
C GLY A 350 53.51 -4.14 -3.47
N ILE A 351 53.90 -2.96 -2.99
CA ILE A 351 55.28 -2.49 -2.96
C ILE A 351 56.02 -3.21 -1.83
N LYS A 352 57.14 -3.88 -2.13
CA LYS A 352 57.84 -4.76 -1.17
C LYS A 352 59.28 -4.33 -0.89
N THR A 353 59.93 -3.71 -1.86
CA THR A 353 61.36 -3.39 -1.82
C THR A 353 61.59 -1.90 -2.03
N GLU A 354 62.76 -1.39 -1.64
CA GLU A 354 63.14 0.00 -1.92
C GLU A 354 63.23 0.27 -3.42
N GLU A 355 63.66 -0.72 -4.21
CA GLU A 355 63.68 -0.62 -5.68
C GLU A 355 62.26 -0.49 -6.26
N ASP A 356 61.26 -1.15 -5.67
CA ASP A 356 59.86 -0.97 -6.05
C ASP A 356 59.37 0.44 -5.74
N VAL A 357 59.74 0.99 -4.58
CA VAL A 357 59.41 2.36 -4.19
C VAL A 357 60.02 3.35 -5.18
N ILE A 358 61.32 3.23 -5.46
CA ILE A 358 62.04 4.12 -6.38
C ILE A 358 61.35 4.11 -7.74
N ARG A 359 61.07 2.94 -8.31
CA ARG A 359 60.35 2.84 -9.61
C ARG A 359 58.96 3.48 -9.57
N CYS A 360 58.24 3.35 -8.45
CA CYS A 360 56.91 3.91 -8.31
C CYS A 360 56.95 5.45 -8.21
N ILE A 361 57.85 5.98 -7.38
CA ILE A 361 58.03 7.41 -7.16
C ILE A 361 58.67 8.09 -8.37
N ASP A 362 59.61 7.47 -9.06
CA ASP A 362 60.19 8.01 -10.29
C ASP A 362 59.14 8.18 -11.40
N ARG A 363 58.19 7.24 -11.50
CA ARG A 363 57.04 7.37 -12.40
C ARG A 363 56.20 8.58 -12.03
N PHE A 364 55.92 8.78 -10.75
CA PHE A 364 55.21 9.96 -10.26
C PHE A 364 55.98 11.26 -10.53
N PHE A 365 57.28 11.32 -10.23
CA PHE A 365 58.12 12.48 -10.51
C PHE A 365 58.19 12.79 -12.01
N SER A 366 58.20 11.77 -12.88
CA SER A 366 58.10 11.96 -14.32
C SER A 366 56.79 12.67 -14.69
N GLU A 367 55.66 12.27 -14.13
CA GLU A 367 54.38 12.98 -14.36
C GLU A 367 54.42 14.44 -13.83
N ILE A 368 55.02 14.68 -12.66
CA ILE A 368 55.21 16.04 -12.13
C ILE A 368 55.99 16.93 -13.10
N THR A 369 57.06 16.40 -13.72
CA THR A 369 57.86 17.20 -14.68
C THR A 369 57.12 17.58 -15.95
N LYS A 370 56.02 16.89 -16.27
CA LYS A 370 55.16 17.21 -17.43
C LYS A 370 54.14 18.29 -17.12
N ILE A 371 53.92 18.64 -15.85
CA ILE A 371 52.96 19.67 -15.48
C ILE A 371 53.39 21.00 -16.11
N ASN A 372 52.50 21.56 -16.93
CA ASN A 372 52.69 22.84 -17.57
C ASN A 372 51.48 23.74 -17.27
N ILE A 373 51.70 24.75 -16.44
CA ILE A 373 50.70 25.77 -16.11
C ILE A 373 51.22 27.09 -16.71
N PRO A 374 50.58 27.63 -17.76
CA PRO A 374 51.07 28.82 -18.49
C PRO A 374 51.38 30.01 -17.58
N GLU A 375 50.57 30.21 -16.54
CA GLU A 375 50.70 31.31 -15.58
C GLU A 375 51.99 31.25 -14.74
N LEU A 376 52.60 30.07 -14.58
CA LEU A 376 53.86 29.90 -13.85
C LEU A 376 55.10 30.26 -14.69
N GLY A 377 54.95 30.48 -16.00
CA GLY A 377 56.05 30.79 -16.90
C GLY A 377 57.16 29.73 -16.87
N LYS A 378 58.35 30.11 -16.38
CA LYS A 378 59.51 29.21 -16.27
C LYS A 378 59.63 28.50 -14.91
N ARG A 379 58.75 28.78 -13.95
CA ARG A 379 58.81 28.19 -12.62
C ARG A 379 58.38 26.72 -12.70
N LYS A 380 59.30 25.81 -12.37
CA LYS A 380 59.00 24.38 -12.26
C LYS A 380 58.31 24.07 -10.93
N ILE A 381 57.36 23.16 -10.97
CA ILE A 381 56.75 22.57 -9.79
C ILE A 381 57.62 21.37 -9.38
N THR A 382 57.95 21.29 -8.10
CA THR A 382 58.67 20.17 -7.52
C THR A 382 57.99 19.72 -6.24
N VAL A 383 58.23 18.47 -5.86
CA VAL A 383 57.61 17.87 -4.68
C VAL A 383 58.66 17.13 -3.84
N SER A 384 58.48 17.19 -2.53
CA SER A 384 59.26 16.43 -1.56
C SER A 384 58.44 15.24 -1.08
N ALA A 385 59.05 14.06 -0.95
CA ALA A 385 58.37 12.82 -0.57
C ALA A 385 59.10 12.08 0.56
N GLY A 386 58.37 11.70 1.60
CA GLY A 386 58.80 10.79 2.65
C GLY A 386 58.08 9.45 2.53
N VAL A 387 58.82 8.33 2.54
CA VAL A 387 58.26 6.99 2.33
C VAL A 387 58.64 6.03 3.45
N VAL A 388 57.70 5.15 3.79
CA VAL A 388 57.92 3.99 4.65
C VAL A 388 57.32 2.74 4.01
N LEU A 389 58.02 1.61 4.12
CA LEU A 389 57.49 0.30 3.73
C LEU A 389 56.58 -0.25 4.83
N CYS A 390 55.39 -0.68 4.45
CA CYS A 390 54.39 -1.26 5.33
C CYS A 390 54.40 -2.79 5.21
N SER A 391 54.71 -3.47 6.31
CA SER A 391 54.69 -4.92 6.40
C SER A 391 53.41 -5.44 7.05
N ALA A 392 52.97 -6.61 6.61
CA ALA A 392 51.98 -7.38 7.33
C ALA A 392 52.61 -7.82 8.66
N ASN A 393 51.79 -7.82 9.73
CA ASN A 393 52.17 -8.28 11.07
C ASN A 393 53.22 -7.46 11.83
N SER A 394 53.46 -6.19 11.46
CA SER A 394 54.35 -5.31 12.23
C SER A 394 53.77 -4.89 13.58
N GLY A 395 52.46 -5.06 13.80
CA GLY A 395 51.74 -4.54 14.97
C GLY A 395 51.54 -3.03 14.95
N LEU A 396 51.96 -2.34 13.89
CA LEU A 396 51.86 -0.89 13.74
C LEU A 396 50.51 -0.49 13.13
N ILE A 397 49.98 0.65 13.58
CA ILE A 397 48.75 1.25 13.07
C ILE A 397 49.06 2.36 12.05
N PHE A 398 48.03 2.87 11.37
CA PHE A 398 48.18 3.95 10.38
C PHE A 398 49.00 5.14 10.92
N ASN A 399 48.72 5.58 12.14
CA ASN A 399 49.39 6.73 12.75
C ASN A 399 50.91 6.54 12.93
N ASP A 400 51.38 5.30 13.11
CA ASP A 400 52.82 5.01 13.23
C ASP A 400 53.52 5.17 11.88
N TYR A 401 52.92 4.63 10.81
CA TYR A 401 53.41 4.83 9.44
C TYR A 401 53.32 6.29 8.99
N TYR A 402 52.27 7.00 9.40
CA TYR A 402 52.13 8.44 9.15
C TYR A 402 53.28 9.22 9.75
N LYS A 403 53.57 9.03 11.05
CA LYS A 403 54.69 9.71 11.73
C LYS A 403 56.04 9.37 11.12
N ALA A 404 56.26 8.11 10.76
CA ALA A 404 57.48 7.66 10.09
C ALA A 404 57.69 8.36 8.73
N ALA A 405 56.65 8.38 7.89
CA ALA A 405 56.70 9.04 6.60
C ALA A 405 56.85 10.57 6.72
N ASP A 406 56.20 11.19 7.70
CA ASP A 406 56.33 12.63 7.99
C ASP A 406 57.76 13.00 8.40
N PHE A 407 58.39 12.18 9.24
CA PHE A 407 59.79 12.38 9.60
C PHE A 407 60.74 12.25 8.40
N ALA A 408 60.51 11.29 7.51
CA ALA A 408 61.26 11.19 6.26
C ALA A 408 61.02 12.41 5.35
N LEU A 409 59.77 12.86 5.24
CA LEU A 409 59.42 14.05 4.47
C LEU A 409 60.15 15.29 4.99
N TYR A 410 60.18 15.49 6.30
CA TYR A 410 60.91 16.59 6.93
C TYR A 410 62.40 16.61 6.55
N LYS A 411 63.04 15.44 6.49
CA LYS A 411 64.43 15.30 6.01
C LYS A 411 64.55 15.64 4.53
N SER A 412 63.62 15.17 3.69
CA SER A 412 63.63 15.43 2.24
C SER A 412 63.54 16.93 1.92
N LYS A 413 62.73 17.69 2.67
CA LYS A 413 62.52 19.14 2.50
C LYS A 413 63.77 19.99 2.73
N LYS A 414 64.84 19.45 3.32
CA LYS A 414 66.12 20.17 3.52
C LYS A 414 66.82 20.49 2.19
N THR A 415 66.53 19.73 1.14
CA THR A 415 67.06 19.96 -0.20
C THR A 415 65.90 20.13 -1.18
N PRO A 416 65.77 21.29 -1.85
CA PRO A 416 64.67 21.50 -2.79
C PRO A 416 64.76 20.59 -4.03
N GLY A 417 63.61 20.24 -4.60
CA GLY A 417 63.49 19.46 -5.83
C GLY A 417 62.72 18.15 -5.62
N ASN A 418 62.46 17.42 -6.72
CA ASN A 418 61.83 16.09 -6.69
C ASN A 418 62.67 15.11 -5.88
N ARG A 419 62.41 15.02 -4.57
CA ARG A 419 63.24 14.30 -3.61
C ARG A 419 62.42 13.26 -2.88
N LEU A 420 63.09 12.14 -2.62
CA LEU A 420 62.56 11.00 -1.91
C LEU A 420 63.49 10.69 -0.75
N GLU A 421 62.93 10.54 0.44
CA GLU A 421 63.63 10.05 1.63
C GLU A 421 62.89 8.84 2.20
N PHE A 422 63.65 7.87 2.71
CA PHE A 422 63.11 6.66 3.32
C PHE A 422 63.14 6.75 4.85
N TYR A 423 62.11 6.17 5.48
CA TYR A 423 62.14 5.81 6.89
C TYR A 423 62.28 4.29 7.03
N LYS A 424 63.23 3.84 7.85
CA LYS A 424 63.40 2.44 8.25
C LYS A 424 63.12 2.31 9.74
N PHE A 425 62.17 1.45 10.10
CA PHE A 425 61.98 1.06 11.50
C PHE A 425 63.23 0.30 11.97
N GLY A 426 63.87 0.80 13.03
CA GLY A 426 65.10 0.23 13.61
C GLY A 426 66.40 1.02 13.37
N GLU A 427 66.39 2.16 12.67
CA GLU A 427 67.58 3.03 12.52
C GLU A 427 67.67 4.16 13.57
N PHE A 428 66.71 4.23 14.49
CA PHE A 428 66.68 5.17 15.61
C PHE A 428 66.13 4.48 16.86
N ASP A 429 66.95 3.66 17.50
CA ASP A 429 66.84 3.35 18.93
C ASP A 429 67.91 4.17 19.69
#